data_AF-A0A087S4N6-F1
#
_entry.id   AF-A0A087S4N6-F1
#
_cell.length_a   1.000
_cell.length_b   1.000
_cell.length_c   1.000
_cell.angle_alpha   90.00
_cell.angle_beta   90.00
_cell.angle_gamma   90.00
#
_symmetry.space_group_name_H-M   'P 1'
#
loop_
_entity.id
_entity.type
_entity.pdbx_description
1 polymer ?
#
loop_
_entity_poly.entity_id
_entity_poly.type
_entity_poly.pdbx_seq_one_letter_code
_entity_poly.pdbx_strand_id
1 'polypeptide(L)'
;MAEEKKLRTGYTTGSSATAASKAALLSIIKQQKIEEVEITLPKKTTIKIPVNSCQFEKNKAKCSVIKDGGDDPDVTHGAEIIQSLV
;
A
#
# COMPACT_ATOMS: atom_id res chain seq x y z
N MET A 1 18.66 30.25 13.92
CA MET A 1 19.09 28.84 13.80
C MET A 1 18.15 28.19 12.80
N ALA A 2 18.66 27.55 11.76
CA ALA A 2 17.82 26.88 10.77
C ALA A 2 17.20 25.64 11.44
N GLU A 3 15.88 25.49 11.32
CA GLU A 3 15.15 24.35 11.86
C GLU A 3 15.52 23.10 11.05
N GLU A 4 15.99 22.03 11.70
CA GLU A 4 16.31 20.77 11.01
C GLU A 4 15.03 20.15 10.47
N LYS A 5 14.92 20.07 9.14
CA LYS A 5 13.77 19.46 8.46
C LYS A 5 13.73 17.96 8.78
N LYS A 6 12.65 17.52 9.43
CA LYS A 6 12.40 16.10 9.67
C LYS A 6 12.21 15.35 8.35
N LEU A 7 13.02 14.32 8.11
CA LEU A 7 12.94 13.47 6.92
C LEU A 7 11.63 12.66 6.89
N ARG A 8 11.07 12.47 5.70
CA ARG A 8 9.85 11.67 5.47
C ARG A 8 10.21 10.19 5.40
N THR A 9 9.50 9.39 6.18
CA THR A 9 9.55 7.92 6.09
C THR A 9 8.54 7.43 5.05
N GLY A 10 8.97 6.56 4.15
CA GLY A 10 8.09 5.82 3.24
C GLY A 10 7.57 4.51 3.84
N TYR A 11 7.20 3.57 2.97
CA TYR A 11 6.82 2.21 3.34
C TYR A 11 7.55 1.17 2.49
N THR A 12 7.83 0.03 3.12
CA THR A 12 8.59 -1.07 2.52
C THR A 12 7.79 -1.76 1.40
N THR A 13 8.49 -2.51 0.54
CA THR A 13 7.86 -3.34 -0.49
C THR A 13 6.87 -4.36 0.11
N GLY A 14 7.19 -4.94 1.27
CA GLY A 14 6.29 -5.85 1.99
C GLY A 14 5.03 -5.14 2.50
N SER A 15 5.16 -3.91 2.98
CA SER A 15 4.02 -3.06 3.37
C SER A 15 3.11 -2.75 2.17
N SER A 16 3.69 -2.39 1.01
CA SER A 16 2.93 -2.19 -0.23
C SER A 16 2.21 -3.45 -0.69
N ALA A 17 2.89 -4.60 -0.66
CA ALA A 17 2.28 -5.89 -1.00
C ALA A 17 1.13 -6.25 -0.06
N THR A 18 1.33 -6.08 1.26
CA THR A 18 0.29 -6.31 2.29
C THR A 18 -0.93 -5.43 2.05
N ALA A 19 -0.71 -4.15 1.74
CA ALA A 19 -1.78 -3.21 1.43
C ALA A 19 -2.55 -3.62 0.16
N ALA A 20 -1.85 -3.98 -0.92
CA ALA A 20 -2.48 -4.45 -2.15
C ALA A 20 -3.30 -5.74 -1.93
N SER A 21 -2.77 -6.72 -1.19
CA SER A 21 -3.49 -7.96 -0.84
C SER A 21 -4.72 -7.67 0.02
N LYS A 22 -4.60 -6.79 1.03
CA LYS A 22 -5.72 -6.39 1.88
C LYS A 22 -6.81 -5.67 1.08
N ALA A 23 -6.43 -4.77 0.19
CA ALA A 23 -7.37 -4.08 -0.69
C ALA A 23 -8.10 -5.06 -1.61
N ALA A 24 -7.39 -6.01 -2.22
CA ALA A 24 -7.99 -7.04 -3.08
C ALA A 24 -9.02 -7.88 -2.30
N LEU A 25 -8.65 -8.41 -1.14
CA LEU A 25 -9.56 -9.23 -0.33
C LEU A 25 -10.79 -8.44 0.14
N LEU A 26 -10.58 -7.20 0.62
CA LEU A 26 -11.68 -6.34 1.04
C LEU A 26 -12.62 -5.98 -0.11
N SER A 27 -12.09 -5.77 -1.32
CA SER A 27 -12.91 -5.48 -2.50
C SER A 27 -13.80 -6.66 -2.89
N ILE A 28 -13.32 -7.90 -2.76
CA ILE A 28 -14.11 -9.12 -2.94
C ILE A 28 -15.17 -9.24 -1.84
N ILE A 29 -14.82 -9.07 -0.57
CA ILE A 29 -15.77 -9.26 0.54
C ILE A 29 -16.88 -8.21 0.52
N LYS A 30 -16.52 -6.94 0.30
CA LYS A 30 -17.44 -5.81 0.37
C LYS A 30 -18.11 -5.51 -0.97
N GLN A 31 -17.65 -6.12 -2.06
CA GLN A 31 -18.09 -5.84 -3.43
C GLN A 31 -18.02 -4.34 -3.75
N GLN A 32 -16.93 -3.68 -3.36
CA GLN A 32 -16.71 -2.25 -3.60
C GLN A 32 -15.24 -1.94 -3.85
N LYS A 33 -14.98 -0.82 -4.53
CA LYS A 33 -13.62 -0.32 -4.73
C LYS A 33 -13.01 0.13 -3.40
N ILE A 34 -11.75 -0.21 -3.18
CA ILE A 34 -10.98 0.21 -2.00
C ILE A 34 -9.93 1.22 -2.44
N GLU A 35 -9.94 2.39 -1.81
CA GLU A 35 -9.05 3.51 -2.16
C GLU A 35 -7.89 3.68 -1.17
N GLU A 36 -8.06 3.22 0.07
CA GLU A 36 -7.05 3.26 1.12
C GLU A 36 -7.20 2.03 2.02
N VAL A 37 -6.09 1.52 2.53
CA VAL A 37 -6.08 0.49 3.57
C VAL A 37 -5.15 0.88 4.71
N GLU A 38 -5.58 0.59 5.93
CA GLU A 38 -4.72 0.62 7.10
C GLU A 38 -4.06 -0.75 7.30
N ILE A 39 -2.75 -0.79 7.56
CA ILE A 39 -2.03 -2.02 7.92
C ILE A 39 -1.27 -1.84 9.23
N THR A 40 -1.13 -2.93 9.99
CA THR A 40 -0.31 -2.96 11.20
C THR A 40 1.10 -3.41 10.84
N LEU A 41 2.09 -2.62 11.25
CA LEU A 41 3.51 -2.91 11.07
C LEU A 41 4.03 -3.84 12.18
N PRO A 42 5.18 -4.51 11.98
CA PRO A 42 5.80 -5.36 13.01
C PRO A 42 6.06 -4.64 14.34
N LYS A 43 6.26 -3.31 14.31
CA LYS A 43 6.41 -2.46 15.49
C LYS A 43 5.09 -2.09 16.19
N LYS A 44 3.98 -2.75 15.83
CA LYS A 44 2.61 -2.52 16.34
C LYS A 44 2.03 -1.13 16.07
N THR A 45 2.67 -0.33 15.22
CA THR A 45 2.11 0.91 14.70
C THR A 45 1.25 0.63 13.48
N THR A 46 0.30 1.51 13.17
CA THR A 46 -0.47 1.43 11.93
C THR A 46 -0.05 2.50 10.94
N ILE A 47 -0.17 2.19 9.65
CA ILE A 47 -0.01 3.14 8.56
C ILE A 47 -1.16 2.99 7.58
N LYS A 48 -1.58 4.12 7.00
CA LYS A 48 -2.55 4.19 5.92
C LYS A 48 -1.82 4.27 4.59
N ILE A 49 -2.20 3.39 3.67
CA ILE A 49 -1.57 3.30 2.35
C ILE A 49 -2.66 3.48 1.28
N PRO A 50 -2.51 4.46 0.38
CA PRO A 50 -3.43 4.64 -0.74
C PRO A 50 -3.27 3.50 -1.75
N VAL A 51 -4.40 3.04 -2.26
CA VAL A 51 -4.47 2.01 -3.30
C VAL A 51 -4.41 2.70 -4.66
N ASN A 52 -3.45 2.31 -5.49
CA ASN A 52 -3.24 2.91 -6.81
C ASN A 52 -4.28 2.44 -7.82
N SER A 53 -4.53 1.13 -7.89
CA SER A 53 -5.59 0.55 -8.70
C SER A 53 -6.32 -0.55 -7.94
N CYS A 54 -7.62 -0.66 -8.14
CA CYS A 54 -8.47 -1.68 -7.53
C CYS A 54 -9.54 -2.10 -8.54
N GLN A 55 -9.41 -3.31 -9.05
CA GLN A 55 -10.35 -3.97 -9.95
C GLN A 55 -10.84 -5.25 -9.28
N PHE A 56 -12.14 -5.50 -9.27
CA PHE A 56 -12.70 -6.67 -8.60
C PHE A 56 -13.95 -7.18 -9.32
N GLU A 57 -14.20 -8.47 -9.14
CA GLU A 57 -15.43 -9.15 -9.51
C GLU A 57 -15.95 -9.92 -8.27
N LYS A 58 -16.90 -10.83 -8.46
CA LYS A 58 -17.53 -11.57 -7.36
C LYS A 58 -16.53 -12.34 -6.48
N ASN A 59 -15.54 -13.00 -7.10
CA ASN A 59 -14.62 -13.92 -6.42
C ASN A 59 -13.13 -13.67 -6.71
N LYS A 60 -12.80 -12.63 -7.48
CA LYS A 60 -11.41 -12.31 -7.86
C LYS A 60 -11.18 -10.81 -7.83
N ALA A 61 -9.95 -10.40 -7.59
CA ALA A 61 -9.57 -8.99 -7.58
C ALA A 61 -8.09 -8.81 -7.94
N LYS A 62 -7.80 -7.66 -8.53
CA LYS A 62 -6.45 -7.19 -8.83
C LYS A 62 -6.31 -5.77 -8.28
N CYS A 63 -5.42 -5.61 -7.30
CA CYS A 63 -5.14 -4.33 -6.69
C CYS A 63 -3.65 -4.01 -6.74
N SER A 64 -3.31 -2.72 -6.68
CA SER A 64 -1.93 -2.26 -6.67
C SER A 64 -1.69 -1.11 -5.69
N VAL A 65 -0.43 -0.94 -5.32
CA VAL A 65 0.07 0.18 -4.52
C VAL A 65 1.38 0.66 -5.15
N ILE A 66 1.58 1.98 -5.27
CA ILE A 66 2.88 2.54 -5.63
C ILE A 66 3.73 2.63 -4.37
N LYS A 67 4.96 2.10 -4.40
CA LYS A 67 5.87 2.15 -3.24
C LYS A 67 6.43 3.56 -3.03
N ASP A 68 6.05 4.22 -1.92
CA ASP A 68 6.71 5.45 -1.46
C ASP A 68 7.95 5.10 -0.63
N GLY A 69 9.13 5.55 -1.05
CA GLY A 69 10.40 5.37 -0.33
C GLY A 69 10.65 6.47 0.70
N GLY A 70 9.83 7.53 0.73
CA GLY A 70 10.11 8.70 1.54
C GLY A 70 11.28 9.50 0.96
N ASP A 71 12.20 9.91 1.82
CA ASP A 71 13.46 10.58 1.42
C ASP A 71 14.66 9.61 1.33
N ASP A 72 14.42 8.30 1.43
CA ASP A 72 15.44 7.25 1.27
C ASP A 72 15.77 7.03 -0.22
N PRO A 73 17.06 7.04 -0.64
CA PRO A 73 17.46 6.68 -1.99
C PRO A 73 17.26 5.19 -2.26
N ASP A 74 16.00 4.79 -2.44
CA ASP A 74 15.55 3.42 -2.62
C ASP A 74 15.26 3.13 -4.11
N VAL A 75 15.96 2.15 -4.68
CA VAL A 75 15.84 1.76 -6.11
C VAL A 75 14.44 1.28 -6.51
N THR A 76 13.63 0.85 -5.53
CA THR A 76 12.25 0.40 -5.75
C THR A 76 11.21 1.47 -5.44
N HIS A 77 11.62 2.70 -5.13
CA HIS A 77 10.69 3.82 -5.03
C HIS A 77 9.93 4.03 -6.35
N GLY A 78 8.62 4.26 -6.27
CA GLY A 78 7.75 4.43 -7.42
C GLY A 78 7.35 3.11 -8.11
N ALA A 79 7.88 1.96 -7.68
CA ALA A 79 7.47 0.67 -8.22
C ALA A 79 5.99 0.40 -7.91
N GLU A 80 5.24 -0.03 -8.93
CA GLU A 80 3.87 -0.52 -8.75
C GLU A 80 3.90 -1.97 -8.27
N ILE A 81 3.40 -2.19 -7.06
CA ILE A 81 3.29 -3.52 -6.46
C ILE A 81 1.87 -4.02 -6.67
N ILE A 82 1.72 -5.07 -7.47
CA ILE A 82 0.43 -5.62 -7.90
C ILE A 82 0.16 -6.94 -7.19
N GLN A 83 -1.07 -7.14 -6.72
CA GLN A 83 -1.57 -8.38 -6.14
C GLN A 83 -2.83 -8.83 -6.87
N SER A 84 -2.87 -10.10 -7.26
CA SER A 84 -4.03 -10.73 -7.91
C SER A 84 -4.51 -11.89 -7.07
N LEU A 85 -5.78 -11.85 -6.67
CA LEU A 85 -6.49 -12.95 -6.03
C LEU A 85 -7.45 -13.53 -7.08
N VAL A 86 -7.30 -14.82 -7.36
CA VAL A 86 -8.08 -15.58 -8.36
C VAL A 86 -8.70 -16.82 -7.73
#